data_AF-A0A1Z5IPY4-F1
#
_entry.id   AF-A0A1Z5IPY4-F1
#
_cell.length_a   1.000
_cell.length_b   1.000
_cell.length_c   1.000
_cell.angle_alpha   90.00
_cell.angle_beta   90.00
_cell.angle_gamma   90.00
#
_symmetry.space_group_name_H-M   'P 1'
#
loop_
_entity.id
_entity.type
_entity.pdbx_description
1 polymer ?
#
loop_
_entity_poly.entity_id
_entity_poly.type
_entity_poly.pdbx_seq_one_letter_code
_entity_poly.pdbx_strand_id
1 'polypeptide(L)'
;MSEQMVKYENDFKREWRSCVGFLKKHQLADFFDLEISKIAVRGFFKLMDQQIRIPFAQWNEGSVHRGLYRFLSSAYQEEMDVLQTSQIYDSITTFLVYEAKSKRIDMDYDQLTTLMLPVKTAYLLPYGAEDPLPEWQQATSNSVREYVSRWFEAFVASPECEPLLQQADASELQLYVMLFADALYNRQRKTIKNTGMNDVAGLLQNLFPGMLFKKQDYYLIEPTLTAFFNFTKRQGYMRPDHVDRIIKGVAKGSTEMLQELKAHDWYEFPKLRYAALEQQYQNGGDSQWVREIFRQLDEVNH
;
A
#
# COMPACT_ATOMS: atom_id res chain seq x y z
N MET A 1 11.70 8.52 -33.23
CA MET A 1 11.23 8.86 -31.87
C MET A 1 10.31 10.06 -31.99
N SER A 2 9.06 9.96 -31.55
CA SER A 2 8.11 11.08 -31.60
C SER A 2 8.54 12.22 -30.65
N GLU A 3 8.18 13.47 -30.96
CA GLU A 3 8.49 14.63 -30.09
C GLU A 3 7.98 14.46 -28.65
N GLN A 4 6.87 13.74 -28.45
CA GLN A 4 6.35 13.37 -27.12
C GLN A 4 7.30 12.45 -26.34
N MET A 5 7.89 11.42 -26.98
CA MET A 5 8.88 10.55 -26.34
C MET A 5 10.13 11.29 -25.84
N VAL A 6 10.48 12.41 -26.47
CA VAL A 6 11.65 13.22 -26.10
C VAL A 6 11.35 14.13 -24.90
N LYS A 7 10.09 14.51 -24.70
CA LYS A 7 9.71 15.53 -23.71
C LYS A 7 9.67 14.99 -22.28
N TYR A 8 8.96 13.88 -22.03
CA TYR A 8 8.86 13.33 -20.66
C TYR A 8 10.22 12.84 -20.13
N GLU A 9 11.09 12.31 -21.00
CA GLU A 9 12.40 11.80 -20.62
C GLU A 9 13.33 12.94 -20.17
N ASN A 10 13.19 14.12 -20.78
CA ASN A 10 13.93 15.32 -20.37
C ASN A 10 13.42 15.88 -19.05
N ASP A 11 12.10 15.93 -18.86
CA ASP A 11 11.49 16.35 -17.60
C ASP A 11 11.88 15.39 -16.46
N PHE A 12 11.75 14.08 -16.68
CA PHE A 12 12.19 13.04 -15.75
C PHE A 12 13.66 13.22 -15.35
N LYS A 13 14.58 13.32 -16.33
CA LYS A 13 16.02 13.47 -16.04
C LYS A 13 16.33 14.70 -15.20
N ARG A 14 15.63 15.81 -15.45
CA ARG A 14 15.81 17.07 -14.73
C ARG A 14 15.34 16.93 -13.28
N GLU A 15 14.10 16.48 -13.09
CA GLU A 15 13.49 16.41 -11.75
C GLU A 15 14.08 15.28 -10.91
N TRP A 16 14.33 14.11 -11.50
CA TRP A 16 15.00 13.01 -10.81
C TRP A 16 16.39 13.40 -10.30
N ARG A 17 17.21 14.07 -11.14
CA ARG A 17 18.52 14.57 -10.72
C ARG A 17 18.41 15.55 -9.56
N SER A 18 17.40 16.41 -9.61
CA SER A 18 17.10 17.38 -8.55
C SER A 18 16.74 16.67 -7.23
N CYS A 19 15.84 15.68 -7.29
CA CYS A 19 15.45 14.85 -6.15
C CYS A 19 16.64 14.10 -5.55
N VAL A 20 17.44 13.41 -6.36
CA VAL A 20 18.64 12.70 -5.89
C VAL A 20 19.65 13.67 -5.27
N GLY A 21 19.82 14.86 -5.87
CA GLY A 21 20.68 15.90 -5.30
C GLY A 21 20.20 16.36 -3.92
N PHE A 22 18.88 16.52 -3.74
CA PHE A 22 18.28 16.81 -2.45
C PHE A 22 18.50 15.68 -1.45
N LEU A 23 18.22 14.43 -1.83
CA LEU A 23 18.39 13.27 -0.96
C LEU A 23 19.83 13.13 -0.48
N LYS A 24 20.80 13.23 -1.40
CA LYS A 24 22.24 13.18 -1.05
C LYS A 24 22.66 14.32 -0.12
N LYS A 25 22.21 15.55 -0.39
CA LYS A 25 22.51 16.71 0.46
C LYS A 25 22.00 16.53 1.90
N HIS A 26 20.88 15.83 2.08
CA HIS A 26 20.27 15.59 3.38
C HIS A 26 20.59 14.20 3.96
N GLN A 27 21.51 13.45 3.36
CA GLN A 27 21.89 12.10 3.80
C GLN A 27 20.70 11.11 3.84
N LEU A 28 19.74 11.31 2.94
CA LEU A 28 18.54 10.47 2.79
C LEU A 28 18.68 9.43 1.67
N ALA A 29 19.81 9.43 0.95
CA ALA A 29 20.02 8.56 -0.21
C ALA A 29 20.05 7.06 0.14
N ASP A 30 20.45 6.71 1.37
CA ASP A 30 20.52 5.31 1.82
C ASP A 30 19.15 4.74 2.21
N PHE A 31 18.12 5.59 2.35
CA PHE A 31 16.74 5.19 2.62
C PHE A 31 15.94 4.94 1.34
N PHE A 32 16.59 5.06 0.18
CA PHE A 32 15.95 4.98 -1.12
C PHE A 32 16.77 4.08 -2.02
N ASP A 33 16.16 3.03 -2.55
CA ASP A 33 16.81 2.26 -3.62
C ASP A 33 16.80 3.13 -4.88
N LEU A 34 17.92 3.80 -5.13
CA LEU A 34 18.03 4.79 -6.19
C LEU A 34 17.85 4.19 -7.60
N GLU A 35 18.14 2.91 -7.82
CA GLU A 35 17.95 2.30 -9.15
C GLU A 35 16.50 1.83 -9.33
N ILE A 36 15.93 1.16 -8.33
CA ILE A 36 14.51 0.76 -8.36
C ILE A 36 13.60 1.99 -8.47
N SER A 37 13.85 3.00 -7.64
CA SER A 37 13.01 4.19 -7.63
C SER A 37 13.16 5.03 -8.89
N LYS A 38 14.34 5.04 -9.53
CA LYS A 38 14.55 5.68 -10.82
C LYS A 38 13.70 5.02 -11.91
N ILE A 39 13.63 3.68 -11.94
CA ILE A 39 12.79 2.95 -12.89
C ILE A 39 11.30 3.24 -12.62
N ALA A 40 10.87 3.16 -11.36
CA ALA A 40 9.50 3.44 -10.94
C ALA A 40 9.05 4.86 -11.33
N VAL A 41 9.85 5.88 -10.98
CA VAL A 41 9.55 7.29 -11.27
C VAL A 41 9.57 7.54 -12.78
N ARG A 42 10.55 7.01 -13.51
CA ARG A 42 10.58 7.12 -14.97
C ARG A 42 9.34 6.51 -15.61
N GLY A 43 8.92 5.33 -15.14
CA GLY A 43 7.69 4.67 -15.55
C GLY A 43 6.46 5.54 -15.31
N PHE A 44 6.39 6.22 -14.17
CA PHE A 44 5.31 7.16 -13.88
C PHE A 44 5.30 8.39 -14.78
N PHE A 45 6.45 8.99 -15.08
CA PHE A 45 6.53 10.08 -16.06
C PHE A 45 6.03 9.64 -17.44
N LYS A 46 6.42 8.43 -17.87
CA LYS A 46 5.96 7.84 -19.13
C LYS A 46 4.45 7.61 -19.12
N LEU A 47 3.88 7.09 -18.03
CA LEU A 47 2.43 6.94 -17.85
C LEU A 47 1.71 8.29 -17.98
N MET A 48 2.18 9.30 -17.25
CA MET A 48 1.55 10.62 -17.21
C MET A 48 1.57 11.29 -18.59
N ASP A 49 2.66 11.17 -19.33
CA ASP A 49 2.80 11.74 -20.67
C ASP A 49 2.02 10.95 -21.74
N GLN A 50 2.10 9.63 -21.74
CA GLN A 50 1.61 8.81 -22.84
C GLN A 50 0.15 8.35 -22.66
N GLN A 51 -0.22 7.99 -21.43
CA GLN A 51 -1.55 7.44 -21.13
C GLN A 51 -2.48 8.52 -20.58
N ILE A 52 -2.01 9.35 -19.66
CA ILE A 52 -2.81 10.44 -19.08
C ILE A 52 -2.77 11.70 -19.96
N ARG A 53 -1.71 11.86 -20.75
CA ARG A 53 -1.49 13.00 -21.67
C ARG A 53 -1.39 14.35 -20.97
N ILE A 54 -0.78 14.38 -19.79
CA ILE A 54 -0.54 15.60 -19.02
C ILE A 54 0.97 15.75 -18.77
N PRO A 55 1.62 16.79 -19.32
CA PRO A 55 3.06 17.03 -19.13
C PRO A 55 3.36 17.45 -17.69
N PHE A 56 4.60 17.22 -17.24
CA PHE A 56 5.02 17.48 -15.86
C PHE A 56 4.70 18.89 -15.37
N ALA A 57 4.91 19.92 -16.21
CA ALA A 57 4.64 21.31 -15.86
C ALA A 57 3.15 21.64 -15.57
N GLN A 58 2.24 20.71 -15.87
CA GLN A 58 0.80 20.83 -15.61
C GLN A 58 0.31 19.81 -14.57
N TRP A 59 1.23 19.12 -13.89
CA TRP A 59 0.85 18.20 -12.83
C TRP A 59 0.26 18.98 -11.66
N ASN A 60 -1.00 18.69 -11.42
CA ASN A 60 -1.80 19.14 -10.30
C ASN A 60 -2.43 17.94 -9.59
N GLU A 61 -3.11 18.23 -8.49
CA GLU A 61 -3.81 17.27 -7.64
C GLU A 61 -4.54 16.19 -8.48
N GLY A 62 -5.55 16.58 -9.26
CA GLY A 62 -6.37 15.63 -10.03
C GLY A 62 -5.60 14.79 -11.04
N SER A 63 -4.60 15.37 -11.72
CA SER A 63 -3.79 14.64 -12.69
C SER A 63 -2.91 13.57 -12.03
N VAL A 64 -2.30 13.90 -10.89
CA VAL A 64 -1.44 12.97 -10.14
C VAL A 64 -2.27 11.85 -9.53
N HIS A 65 -3.44 12.16 -8.97
CA HIS A 65 -4.38 11.14 -8.51
C HIS A 65 -4.73 10.16 -9.63
N ARG A 66 -5.08 10.70 -10.80
CA ARG A 66 -5.42 9.88 -11.97
C ARG A 66 -4.26 9.00 -12.41
N GLY A 67 -3.04 9.52 -12.43
CA GLY A 67 -1.84 8.73 -12.73
C GLY A 67 -1.61 7.60 -11.74
N LEU A 68 -1.62 7.91 -10.43
CA LEU A 68 -1.39 6.92 -9.38
C LEU A 68 -2.45 5.82 -9.40
N TYR A 69 -3.72 6.20 -9.56
CA TYR A 69 -4.82 5.27 -9.75
C TYR A 69 -4.61 4.39 -10.99
N ARG A 70 -4.26 4.99 -12.13
CA ARG A 70 -4.05 4.29 -13.40
C ARG A 70 -2.91 3.28 -13.32
N PHE A 71 -1.83 3.61 -12.62
CA PHE A 71 -0.73 2.69 -12.37
C PHE A 71 -1.21 1.45 -11.60
N LEU A 72 -1.84 1.66 -10.43
CA LEU A 72 -2.32 0.56 -9.60
C LEU A 72 -3.32 -0.31 -10.37
N SER A 73 -4.31 0.34 -10.99
CA SER A 73 -5.31 -0.26 -11.89
C SER A 73 -4.69 -1.17 -12.95
N SER A 74 -3.66 -0.68 -13.66
CA SER A 74 -3.01 -1.45 -14.71
C SER A 74 -2.20 -2.61 -14.12
N ALA A 75 -1.50 -2.39 -13.00
CA ALA A 75 -0.72 -3.45 -12.33
C ALA A 75 -1.62 -4.62 -11.91
N TYR A 76 -2.84 -4.34 -11.45
CA TYR A 76 -3.81 -5.39 -11.14
C TYR A 76 -4.38 -6.08 -12.38
N GLN A 77 -4.76 -5.32 -13.40
CA GLN A 77 -5.28 -5.89 -14.65
C GLN A 77 -4.29 -6.87 -15.29
N GLU A 78 -3.00 -6.61 -15.14
CA GLU A 78 -1.93 -7.45 -15.66
C GLU A 78 -1.42 -8.50 -14.66
N GLU A 79 -2.05 -8.62 -13.48
CA GLU A 79 -1.72 -9.56 -12.40
C GLU A 79 -0.26 -9.47 -11.93
N MET A 80 0.25 -8.24 -11.81
CA MET A 80 1.60 -7.97 -11.32
C MET A 80 1.79 -8.32 -9.84
N ASP A 81 3.02 -8.62 -9.42
CA ASP A 81 3.33 -8.93 -8.03
C ASP A 81 2.98 -7.78 -7.08
N VAL A 82 2.32 -8.10 -5.96
CA VAL A 82 1.75 -7.11 -5.04
C VAL A 82 2.84 -6.39 -4.24
N LEU A 83 3.89 -7.09 -3.81
CA LEU A 83 4.98 -6.49 -3.03
C LEU A 83 5.80 -5.54 -3.90
N GLN A 84 6.13 -5.96 -5.12
CA GLN A 84 6.82 -5.14 -6.10
C GLN A 84 5.93 -3.95 -6.55
N THR A 85 4.63 -4.14 -6.70
CA THR A 85 3.66 -3.05 -6.95
C THR A 85 3.70 -2.01 -5.82
N SER A 86 3.70 -2.46 -4.56
CA SER A 86 3.81 -1.57 -3.39
C SER A 86 5.13 -0.80 -3.38
N GLN A 87 6.24 -1.47 -3.70
CA GLN A 87 7.57 -0.86 -3.73
C GLN A 87 7.69 0.21 -4.84
N ILE A 88 7.12 -0.05 -6.02
CA ILE A 88 7.03 0.92 -7.12
C ILE A 88 6.17 2.11 -6.70
N TYR A 89 5.01 1.83 -6.09
CA TYR A 89 4.09 2.88 -5.63
C TYR A 89 4.73 3.78 -4.57
N ASP A 90 5.43 3.21 -3.59
CA ASP A 90 6.13 3.97 -2.56
C ASP A 90 7.29 4.78 -3.14
N SER A 91 8.00 4.26 -4.16
CA SER A 91 9.02 5.00 -4.90
C SER A 91 8.43 6.22 -5.63
N ILE A 92 7.32 6.04 -6.33
CA ILE A 92 6.63 7.12 -7.05
C ILE A 92 6.12 8.18 -6.06
N THR A 93 5.45 7.76 -5.00
CA THR A 93 4.85 8.68 -4.02
C THR A 93 5.90 9.45 -3.22
N THR A 94 7.03 8.82 -2.88
CA THR A 94 8.14 9.53 -2.22
C THR A 94 8.75 10.61 -3.12
N PHE A 95 8.89 10.33 -4.42
CA PHE A 95 9.31 11.34 -5.39
C PHE A 95 8.30 12.50 -5.47
N LEU A 96 7.01 12.20 -5.57
CA LEU A 96 5.97 13.23 -5.63
C LEU A 96 5.98 14.12 -4.37
N VAL A 97 6.21 13.53 -3.19
CA VAL A 97 6.35 14.27 -1.93
C VAL A 97 7.48 15.28 -1.99
N TYR A 98 8.62 14.89 -2.56
CA TYR A 98 9.73 15.81 -2.78
C TYR A 98 9.34 16.96 -3.73
N GLU A 99 8.65 16.66 -4.83
CA GLU A 99 8.24 17.65 -5.83
C GLU A 99 7.23 18.66 -5.25
N ALA A 100 6.25 18.20 -4.47
CA ALA A 100 5.28 19.06 -3.77
C ALA A 100 5.97 19.95 -2.75
N LYS A 101 6.86 19.38 -1.91
CA LYS A 101 7.63 20.14 -0.93
C LYS A 101 8.55 21.18 -1.59
N SER A 102 9.06 20.87 -2.78
CA SER A 102 9.88 21.76 -3.60
C SER A 102 9.06 22.76 -4.41
N LYS A 103 7.72 22.72 -4.33
CA LYS A 103 6.77 23.56 -5.08
C LYS A 103 6.96 23.48 -6.60
N ARG A 104 7.36 22.31 -7.11
CA ARG A 104 7.54 22.07 -8.56
C ARG A 104 6.33 21.49 -9.25
N ILE A 105 5.40 20.97 -8.46
CA ILE A 105 4.05 20.59 -8.88
C ILE A 105 3.05 21.51 -8.18
N ASP A 106 1.92 21.76 -8.83
CA ASP A 106 0.88 22.67 -8.35
C ASP A 106 0.00 21.98 -7.29
N MET A 107 0.64 21.65 -6.17
CA MET A 107 0.05 21.11 -4.93
C MET A 107 1.06 21.22 -3.80
N ASP A 108 0.58 21.53 -2.59
CA ASP A 108 1.41 21.49 -1.40
C ASP A 108 1.54 20.07 -0.81
N TYR A 109 2.43 19.93 0.16
CA TYR A 109 2.73 18.64 0.80
C TYR A 109 1.50 18.02 1.48
N ASP A 110 0.65 18.83 2.11
CA ASP A 110 -0.52 18.36 2.85
C ASP A 110 -1.62 17.92 1.88
N GLN A 111 -1.80 18.64 0.78
CA GLN A 111 -2.69 18.29 -0.32
C GLN A 111 -2.25 16.97 -0.97
N LEU A 112 -0.97 16.81 -1.31
CA LEU A 112 -0.48 15.60 -1.94
C LEU A 112 -0.58 14.39 -1.00
N THR A 113 -0.23 14.53 0.28
CA THR A 113 -0.35 13.43 1.25
C THR A 113 -1.82 13.05 1.46
N THR A 114 -2.71 14.03 1.56
CA THR A 114 -4.17 13.85 1.60
C THR A 114 -4.72 13.22 0.32
N LEU A 115 -4.10 13.42 -0.84
CA LEU A 115 -4.50 12.83 -2.11
C LEU A 115 -4.02 11.39 -2.31
N MET A 116 -2.80 11.12 -1.86
CA MET A 116 -2.25 9.77 -1.89
C MET A 116 -2.98 8.87 -0.90
N LEU A 117 -3.60 9.43 0.14
CA LEU A 117 -4.48 8.73 1.08
C LEU A 117 -5.63 8.03 0.33
N PRO A 118 -6.57 8.70 -0.39
CA PRO A 118 -7.60 8.12 -1.25
C PRO A 118 -7.10 7.06 -2.21
N VAL A 119 -5.97 7.24 -2.89
CA VAL A 119 -5.44 6.22 -3.82
C VAL A 119 -4.91 5.00 -3.05
N LYS A 120 -4.17 5.22 -1.96
CA LYS A 120 -3.76 4.16 -1.03
C LYS A 120 -4.98 3.48 -0.42
N THR A 121 -6.03 4.20 -0.02
CA THR A 121 -7.27 3.68 0.57
C THR A 121 -8.32 3.22 -0.44
N ALA A 122 -8.18 3.48 -1.73
CA ALA A 122 -9.10 2.99 -2.77
C ALA A 122 -8.66 1.62 -3.28
N TYR A 123 -7.34 1.40 -3.37
CA TYR A 123 -6.75 0.06 -3.51
C TYR A 123 -6.77 -0.73 -2.22
N LEU A 124 -6.75 0.00 -1.10
CA LEU A 124 -6.81 -0.53 0.25
C LEU A 124 -8.04 0.05 1.01
N LEU A 125 -9.25 -0.07 0.43
CA LEU A 125 -10.57 -0.32 1.07
C LEU A 125 -11.64 0.74 1.35
N PRO A 126 -12.94 0.32 1.30
CA PRO A 126 -14.11 1.17 1.49
C PRO A 126 -14.20 1.90 2.81
N TYR A 127 -14.94 2.99 2.69
CA TYR A 127 -15.61 3.79 3.70
C TYR A 127 -16.04 3.07 4.98
N GLY A 128 -15.59 3.66 6.09
CA GLY A 128 -16.33 3.84 7.33
C GLY A 128 -16.05 5.26 7.82
N ALA A 129 -17.10 5.98 8.23
CA ALA A 129 -17.10 7.41 8.53
C ALA A 129 -15.92 7.89 9.41
N GLU A 130 -15.25 8.97 9.01
CA GLU A 130 -14.22 9.61 9.80
C GLU A 130 -14.86 10.45 10.91
N ASP A 131 -14.92 9.90 12.12
CA ASP A 131 -14.84 10.72 13.32
C ASP A 131 -13.54 11.55 13.26
N PRO A 132 -13.50 12.77 13.82
CA PRO A 132 -12.26 13.55 13.88
C PRO A 132 -11.21 12.76 14.67
N LEU A 133 -10.26 12.16 13.95
CA LEU A 133 -9.17 11.40 14.53
C LEU A 133 -8.06 12.35 15.02
N PRO A 134 -7.27 11.93 16.03
CA PRO A 134 -6.04 12.63 16.36
C PRO A 134 -5.12 12.80 15.15
N GLU A 135 -4.30 13.85 15.19
CA GLU A 135 -3.29 14.10 14.16
C GLU A 135 -2.39 12.87 13.99
N TRP A 136 -2.10 12.55 12.74
CA TRP A 136 -1.21 11.44 12.41
C TRP A 136 0.23 11.81 12.79
N GLN A 137 0.95 10.88 13.42
CA GLN A 137 2.31 11.10 13.89
C GLN A 137 3.26 10.09 13.24
N GLN A 138 4.19 10.59 12.44
CA GLN A 138 5.22 9.78 11.77
C GLN A 138 6.01 8.94 12.76
N ALA A 139 6.39 9.51 13.90
CA ALA A 139 7.15 8.82 14.94
C ALA A 139 6.40 7.57 15.45
N THR A 140 5.08 7.66 15.60
CA THR A 140 4.26 6.54 16.03
C THR A 140 4.14 5.49 14.93
N SER A 141 3.92 5.88 13.66
CA SER A 141 3.88 4.95 12.53
C SER A 141 5.20 4.18 12.39
N ASN A 142 6.34 4.87 12.46
CA ASN A 142 7.67 4.25 12.41
C ASN A 142 7.86 3.29 13.58
N SER A 143 7.50 3.71 14.79
CA SER A 143 7.59 2.85 15.97
C SER A 143 6.74 1.59 15.83
N VAL A 144 5.51 1.71 15.31
CA VAL A 144 4.62 0.58 15.03
C VAL A 144 5.28 -0.41 14.10
N ARG A 145 5.73 0.06 12.93
CA ARG A 145 6.40 -0.80 11.94
C ARG A 145 7.63 -1.49 12.52
N GLU A 146 8.46 -0.75 13.24
CA GLU A 146 9.70 -1.27 13.82
C GLU A 146 9.45 -2.37 14.86
N TYR A 147 8.50 -2.18 15.79
CA TYR A 147 8.22 -3.24 16.77
C TYR A 147 7.45 -4.41 16.14
N VAL A 148 6.54 -4.18 15.18
CA VAL A 148 5.81 -5.28 14.53
C VAL A 148 6.74 -6.12 13.66
N SER A 149 7.64 -5.49 12.89
CA SER A 149 8.63 -6.22 12.09
C SER A 149 9.51 -7.11 12.96
N ARG A 150 10.06 -6.56 14.06
CA ARG A 150 10.88 -7.35 15.00
C ARG A 150 10.10 -8.49 15.65
N TRP A 151 8.83 -8.25 16.02
CA TRP A 151 7.99 -9.30 16.57
C TRP A 151 7.70 -10.38 15.53
N PHE A 152 7.51 -9.98 14.27
CA PHE A 152 7.27 -10.89 13.17
C PHE A 152 8.50 -11.77 12.87
N GLU A 153 9.70 -11.19 12.84
CA GLU A 153 10.96 -11.94 12.69
C GLU A 153 11.09 -13.04 13.76
N ALA A 154 10.76 -12.72 15.01
CA ALA A 154 10.77 -13.69 16.10
C ALA A 154 9.59 -14.69 16.02
N PHE A 155 8.45 -14.28 15.47
CA PHE A 155 7.28 -15.12 15.23
C PHE A 155 7.56 -16.21 14.18
N VAL A 156 8.29 -15.90 13.12
CA VAL A 156 8.63 -16.89 12.07
C VAL A 156 9.35 -18.11 12.65
N ALA A 157 10.17 -17.92 13.68
CA ALA A 157 10.88 -18.99 14.38
C ALA A 157 10.04 -19.69 15.47
N SER A 158 8.76 -19.37 15.61
CA SER A 158 7.92 -19.78 16.72
C SER A 158 7.05 -21.00 16.39
N PRO A 159 6.70 -21.84 17.40
CA PRO A 159 5.77 -22.96 17.20
C PRO A 159 4.38 -22.53 16.72
N GLU A 160 3.96 -21.29 17.02
CA GLU A 160 2.70 -20.74 16.51
C GLU A 160 2.72 -20.52 14.99
N CYS A 161 3.89 -20.23 14.40
CA CYS A 161 4.03 -19.99 12.96
C CYS A 161 4.29 -21.26 12.15
N GLU A 162 4.84 -22.31 12.77
CA GLU A 162 5.24 -23.56 12.10
C GLU A 162 4.12 -24.18 11.23
N PRO A 163 2.85 -24.29 11.67
CA PRO A 163 1.78 -24.83 10.84
C PRO A 163 1.35 -23.92 9.67
N LEU A 164 1.62 -22.61 9.78
CA LEU A 164 1.29 -21.63 8.74
C LEU A 164 2.32 -21.63 7.62
N LEU A 165 3.59 -21.87 7.96
CA LEU A 165 4.69 -22.00 6.98
C LEU A 165 4.54 -23.23 6.06
N GLN A 166 3.64 -24.16 6.39
CA GLN A 166 3.27 -25.27 5.50
C GLN A 166 2.25 -24.86 4.42
N GLN A 167 1.59 -23.70 4.59
CA GLN A 167 0.49 -23.24 3.74
C GLN A 167 0.85 -21.97 2.94
N ALA A 168 1.73 -21.12 3.47
CA ALA A 168 2.16 -19.87 2.89
C ALA A 168 3.60 -19.56 3.28
N ASP A 169 4.28 -18.74 2.48
CA ASP A 169 5.64 -18.32 2.82
C ASP A 169 5.66 -17.23 3.91
N ALA A 170 6.83 -17.00 4.51
CA ALA A 170 6.95 -16.03 5.59
C ALA A 170 6.62 -14.59 5.14
N SER A 171 6.87 -14.23 3.88
CA SER A 171 6.56 -12.92 3.31
C SER A 171 5.06 -12.68 3.15
N GLU A 172 4.28 -13.68 2.74
CA GLU A 172 2.83 -13.63 2.66
C GLU A 172 2.21 -13.45 4.05
N LEU A 173 2.70 -14.20 5.04
CA LEU A 173 2.27 -14.06 6.43
C LEU A 173 2.62 -12.67 7.00
N GLN A 174 3.81 -12.15 6.65
CA GLN A 174 4.27 -10.82 7.06
C GLN A 174 3.37 -9.73 6.49
N LEU A 175 2.96 -9.88 5.23
CA LEU A 175 2.06 -8.95 4.56
C LEU A 175 0.77 -8.77 5.37
N TYR A 176 0.13 -9.86 5.79
CA TYR A 176 -1.13 -9.77 6.54
C TYR A 176 -0.96 -9.05 7.89
N VAL A 177 0.13 -9.36 8.62
CA VAL A 177 0.42 -8.76 9.93
C VAL A 177 0.77 -7.28 9.80
N MET A 178 1.64 -6.93 8.85
CA MET A 178 2.07 -5.55 8.63
C MET A 178 0.92 -4.69 8.12
N LEU A 179 0.13 -5.22 7.17
CA LEU A 179 -1.03 -4.51 6.64
C LEU A 179 -2.06 -4.21 7.73
N PHE A 180 -2.32 -5.20 8.58
CA PHE A 180 -3.20 -5.04 9.74
C PHE A 180 -2.71 -3.94 10.68
N ALA A 181 -1.42 -3.99 11.07
CA ALA A 181 -0.84 -3.04 12.00
C ALA A 181 -0.80 -1.60 11.45
N ASP A 182 -0.40 -1.45 10.19
CA ASP A 182 -0.37 -0.16 9.51
C ASP A 182 -1.78 0.42 9.39
N ALA A 183 -2.76 -0.40 9.01
CA ALA A 183 -4.11 0.07 8.81
C ALA A 183 -4.82 0.46 10.11
N LEU A 184 -4.56 -0.23 11.23
CA LEU A 184 -5.02 0.22 12.55
C LEU A 184 -4.56 1.66 12.85
N TYR A 185 -3.30 1.97 12.57
CA TYR A 185 -2.76 3.30 12.88
C TYR A 185 -3.20 4.34 11.86
N ASN A 186 -3.10 4.01 10.59
CA ASN A 186 -3.40 4.92 9.49
C ASN A 186 -4.90 5.22 9.38
N ARG A 187 -5.79 4.32 9.83
CA ARG A 187 -7.25 4.52 9.71
C ARG A 187 -7.96 4.80 11.02
N GLN A 188 -7.40 4.38 12.15
CA GLN A 188 -8.10 4.51 13.44
C GLN A 188 -7.23 5.23 14.48
N ARG A 189 -5.99 5.61 14.15
CA ARG A 189 -4.97 6.11 15.08
C ARG A 189 -4.76 5.17 16.27
N LYS A 190 -5.01 3.87 16.07
CA LYS A 190 -4.79 2.81 17.04
C LYS A 190 -3.53 2.05 16.68
N THR A 191 -2.93 1.44 17.68
CA THR A 191 -1.82 0.51 17.54
C THR A 191 -2.30 -0.84 18.04
N ILE A 192 -1.59 -1.92 17.69
CA ILE A 192 -1.93 -3.24 18.24
C ILE A 192 -1.88 -3.24 19.78
N LYS A 193 -1.12 -2.32 20.41
CA LYS A 193 -1.03 -2.17 21.87
C LYS A 193 -2.23 -1.43 22.51
N ASN A 194 -3.03 -0.68 21.76
CA ASN A 194 -4.14 0.13 22.31
C ASN A 194 -5.50 -0.02 21.60
N THR A 195 -5.59 -0.91 20.61
CA THR A 195 -6.82 -1.19 19.85
C THR A 195 -7.84 -2.00 20.66
N GLY A 196 -9.13 -1.81 20.39
CA GLY A 196 -10.21 -2.62 20.93
C GLY A 196 -10.63 -3.79 20.03
N MET A 197 -11.53 -4.64 20.53
CA MET A 197 -12.13 -5.73 19.75
C MET A 197 -12.90 -5.21 18.52
N ASN A 198 -13.69 -4.14 18.70
CA ASN A 198 -14.52 -3.58 17.62
C ASN A 198 -13.68 -2.89 16.55
N ASP A 199 -12.60 -2.22 16.96
CA ASP A 199 -11.60 -1.61 16.09
C ASP A 199 -11.01 -2.66 15.13
N VAL A 200 -10.61 -3.82 15.69
CA VAL A 200 -10.06 -4.96 14.95
C VAL A 200 -11.10 -5.61 14.04
N ALA A 201 -12.30 -5.88 14.56
CA ALA A 201 -13.37 -6.51 13.79
C ALA A 201 -13.80 -5.63 12.61
N GLY A 202 -14.04 -4.35 12.86
CA GLY A 202 -14.40 -3.37 11.84
C GLY A 202 -13.28 -3.14 10.83
N LEU A 203 -12.01 -3.24 11.26
CA LEU A 203 -10.89 -3.24 10.33
C LEU A 203 -10.98 -4.45 9.41
N LEU A 204 -11.04 -5.69 9.92
CA LEU A 204 -11.08 -6.87 9.05
C LEU A 204 -12.31 -6.91 8.13
N GLN A 205 -13.48 -6.56 8.65
CA GLN A 205 -14.72 -6.50 7.89
C GLN A 205 -14.66 -5.50 6.74
N ASN A 206 -14.13 -4.30 6.97
CA ASN A 206 -14.20 -3.21 5.99
C ASN A 206 -12.90 -3.05 5.20
N LEU A 207 -11.75 -3.43 5.79
CA LEU A 207 -10.39 -3.36 5.24
C LEU A 207 -9.87 -4.69 4.64
N PHE A 208 -10.44 -5.86 4.78
CA PHE A 208 -9.86 -7.00 4.03
C PHE A 208 -10.58 -7.30 2.71
N PRO A 209 -11.92 -7.21 2.60
CA PRO A 209 -12.65 -7.61 1.39
C PRO A 209 -12.35 -6.87 0.08
N GLY A 210 -11.83 -5.65 0.14
CA GLY A 210 -11.42 -4.86 -1.03
C GLY A 210 -9.94 -4.97 -1.37
N MET A 211 -9.20 -5.84 -0.67
CA MET A 211 -7.85 -6.24 -1.08
C MET A 211 -7.93 -7.16 -2.30
N LEU A 212 -6.90 -7.16 -3.14
CA LEU A 212 -6.86 -8.00 -4.33
C LEU A 212 -6.13 -9.32 -4.02
N PHE A 213 -6.53 -9.95 -2.94
CA PHE A 213 -6.00 -11.22 -2.48
C PHE A 213 -6.65 -12.40 -3.21
N LYS A 214 -5.91 -13.50 -3.35
CA LYS A 214 -6.46 -14.77 -3.82
C LYS A 214 -7.44 -15.29 -2.78
N LYS A 215 -8.42 -16.09 -3.20
CA LYS A 215 -9.41 -16.69 -2.29
C LYS A 215 -8.76 -17.39 -1.09
N GLN A 216 -7.64 -18.09 -1.29
CA GLN A 216 -6.92 -18.81 -0.23
C GLN A 216 -6.33 -17.86 0.83
N ASP A 217 -5.80 -16.72 0.41
CA ASP A 217 -5.16 -15.73 1.27
C ASP A 217 -6.17 -15.17 2.29
N TYR A 218 -7.42 -15.00 1.86
CA TYR A 218 -8.52 -14.59 2.75
C TYR A 218 -8.77 -15.56 3.91
N TYR A 219 -8.55 -16.85 3.69
CA TYR A 219 -8.66 -17.86 4.73
C TYR A 219 -7.41 -17.93 5.62
N LEU A 220 -6.28 -17.37 5.17
CA LEU A 220 -5.03 -17.34 5.93
C LEU A 220 -4.91 -16.13 6.86
N ILE A 221 -5.67 -15.05 6.62
CA ILE A 221 -5.63 -13.84 7.48
C ILE A 221 -5.93 -14.17 8.95
N GLU A 222 -7.06 -14.82 9.23
CA GLU A 222 -7.46 -15.14 10.61
C GLU A 222 -6.46 -16.05 11.33
N PRO A 223 -6.05 -17.22 10.75
CA PRO A 223 -5.03 -18.06 11.34
C PRO A 223 -3.72 -17.32 11.60
N THR A 224 -3.27 -16.51 10.65
CA THR A 224 -2.01 -15.75 10.76
C THR A 224 -2.06 -14.74 11.88
N LEU A 225 -3.08 -13.88 11.89
CA LEU A 225 -3.22 -12.86 12.94
C LEU A 225 -3.40 -13.52 14.30
N THR A 226 -4.20 -14.58 14.40
CA THR A 226 -4.41 -15.30 15.66
C THR A 226 -3.13 -15.93 16.19
N ALA A 227 -2.35 -16.60 15.33
CA ALA A 227 -1.08 -17.20 15.70
C ALA A 227 -0.06 -16.14 16.13
N PHE A 228 0.05 -15.04 15.37
CA PHE A 228 0.91 -13.92 15.71
C PHE A 228 0.54 -13.33 17.07
N PHE A 229 -0.75 -13.11 17.33
CA PHE A 229 -1.21 -12.58 18.61
C PHE A 229 -0.98 -13.56 19.77
N ASN A 230 -1.19 -14.86 19.58
CA ASN A 230 -0.82 -15.87 20.58
C ASN A 230 0.69 -15.88 20.88
N PHE A 231 1.53 -15.72 19.86
CA PHE A 231 2.96 -15.54 20.05
C PHE A 231 3.28 -14.28 20.87
N THR A 232 2.69 -13.12 20.55
CA THR A 232 2.90 -11.88 21.34
C THR A 232 2.47 -12.03 22.80
N LYS A 233 1.43 -12.84 23.06
CA LYS A 233 0.99 -13.21 24.42
C LYS A 233 2.03 -14.08 25.12
N ARG A 234 2.53 -15.13 24.46
CA ARG A 234 3.54 -16.03 25.04
C ARG A 234 4.85 -15.32 25.36
N GLN A 235 5.30 -14.41 24.48
CA GLN A 235 6.52 -13.63 24.68
C GLN A 235 6.35 -12.46 25.68
N GLY A 236 5.15 -12.22 26.18
CA GLY A 236 4.88 -11.10 27.10
C GLY A 236 4.96 -9.71 26.46
N TYR A 237 4.95 -9.63 25.12
CA TYR A 237 4.95 -8.37 24.39
C TYR A 237 3.63 -7.59 24.55
N MET A 238 2.54 -8.32 24.77
CA MET A 238 1.20 -7.78 24.96
C MET A 238 0.51 -8.46 26.16
N ARG A 239 -0.37 -7.72 26.83
CA ARG A 239 -1.11 -8.24 28.00
C ARG A 239 -2.07 -9.37 27.57
N PRO A 240 -2.13 -10.51 28.27
CA PRO A 240 -3.02 -11.63 27.95
C PRO A 240 -4.46 -11.25 27.63
N ASP A 241 -5.13 -10.50 28.52
CA ASP A 241 -6.53 -10.11 28.33
C ASP A 241 -6.74 -9.19 27.11
N HIS A 242 -5.71 -8.43 26.75
CA HIS A 242 -5.73 -7.56 25.58
C HIS A 242 -5.60 -8.37 24.30
N VAL A 243 -4.68 -9.33 24.28
CA VAL A 243 -4.54 -10.28 23.16
C VAL A 243 -5.82 -11.08 22.98
N ASP A 244 -6.43 -11.60 24.04
CA ASP A 244 -7.66 -12.40 23.95
C ASP A 244 -8.84 -11.59 23.38
N ARG A 245 -8.91 -10.28 23.68
CA ARG A 245 -9.89 -9.36 23.06
C ARG A 245 -9.61 -9.12 21.59
N ILE A 246 -8.33 -8.96 21.21
CA ILE A 246 -7.94 -8.79 19.81
C ILE A 246 -8.28 -10.05 19.01
N ILE A 247 -7.94 -11.24 19.51
CA ILE A 247 -8.25 -12.51 18.82
C ILE A 247 -9.76 -12.67 18.62
N LYS A 248 -10.59 -12.31 19.60
CA LYS A 248 -12.05 -12.27 19.42
C LYS A 248 -12.48 -11.29 18.33
N GLY A 249 -11.82 -10.13 18.24
CA GLY A 249 -12.03 -9.17 17.16
C GLY A 249 -11.63 -9.74 15.80
N VAL A 250 -10.51 -10.46 15.73
CA VAL A 250 -10.02 -11.13 14.52
C VAL A 250 -11.04 -12.15 14.02
N ALA A 251 -11.50 -13.05 14.89
CA ALA A 251 -12.47 -14.08 14.52
C ALA A 251 -13.80 -13.47 14.06
N LYS A 252 -14.30 -12.44 14.76
CA LYS A 252 -15.52 -11.73 14.39
C LYS A 252 -15.38 -11.06 13.02
N GLY A 253 -14.36 -10.22 12.85
CA GLY A 253 -14.16 -9.46 11.62
C GLY A 253 -13.85 -10.34 10.42
N SER A 254 -13.15 -11.46 10.62
CA SER A 254 -12.87 -12.42 9.55
C SER A 254 -14.13 -13.18 9.12
N THR A 255 -15.01 -13.52 10.06
CA THR A 255 -16.33 -14.09 9.74
C THR A 255 -17.15 -13.13 8.88
N GLU A 256 -17.22 -11.85 9.27
CA GLU A 256 -17.95 -10.81 8.55
C GLU A 256 -17.33 -10.52 7.18
N MET A 257 -15.99 -10.45 7.09
CA MET A 257 -15.23 -10.33 5.84
C MET A 257 -15.58 -11.45 4.86
N LEU A 258 -15.56 -12.72 5.30
CA LEU A 258 -15.86 -13.87 4.46
C LEU A 258 -17.34 -13.91 4.04
N GLN A 259 -18.26 -13.40 4.86
CA GLN A 259 -19.67 -13.25 4.49
C GLN A 259 -19.82 -12.19 3.39
N GLU A 260 -19.18 -11.03 3.55
CA GLU A 260 -19.22 -9.94 2.58
C GLU A 260 -18.69 -10.37 1.21
N LEU A 261 -17.54 -11.05 1.20
CA LEU A 261 -16.92 -11.61 -0.02
C LEU A 261 -17.82 -12.65 -0.70
N LYS A 262 -18.50 -13.51 0.06
CA LYS A 262 -19.43 -14.50 -0.51
C LYS A 262 -20.68 -13.84 -1.09
N ALA A 263 -21.22 -12.83 -0.42
CA ALA A 263 -22.43 -12.14 -0.84
C ALA A 263 -22.25 -11.39 -2.17
N HIS A 264 -21.03 -10.94 -2.46
CA HIS A 264 -20.73 -10.10 -3.62
C HIS A 264 -19.82 -10.76 -4.66
N ASP A 265 -19.65 -12.09 -4.58
CA ASP A 265 -18.65 -12.88 -5.30
C ASP A 265 -17.20 -12.40 -5.01
N TRP A 266 -16.33 -13.35 -4.67
CA TRP A 266 -14.99 -13.14 -4.15
C TRP A 266 -14.13 -12.22 -5.02
N TYR A 267 -14.37 -12.26 -6.33
CA TYR A 267 -13.66 -11.48 -7.31
C TYR A 267 -14.48 -10.31 -7.87
N GLU A 268 -15.80 -10.38 -7.86
CA GLU A 268 -16.63 -9.26 -8.35
C GLU A 268 -16.71 -8.14 -7.33
N PHE A 269 -16.58 -8.41 -6.03
CA PHE A 269 -16.66 -7.35 -5.02
C PHE A 269 -15.51 -6.32 -5.10
N PRO A 270 -14.22 -6.73 -5.16
CA PRO A 270 -13.14 -5.77 -5.40
C PRO A 270 -13.28 -5.11 -6.78
N LYS A 271 -13.69 -5.88 -7.81
CA LYS A 271 -13.93 -5.35 -9.16
C LYS A 271 -15.07 -4.35 -9.25
N LEU A 272 -16.14 -4.49 -8.49
CA LEU A 272 -17.28 -3.56 -8.49
C LEU A 272 -16.91 -2.23 -7.81
N ARG A 273 -16.12 -2.30 -6.73
CA ARG A 273 -15.52 -1.08 -6.14
C ARG A 273 -14.55 -0.41 -7.08
N TYR A 274 -13.75 -1.22 -7.75
CA TYR A 274 -12.86 -0.79 -8.80
C TYR A 274 -13.63 -0.17 -9.99
N ALA A 275 -14.75 -0.75 -10.41
CA ALA A 275 -15.60 -0.28 -11.50
C ALA A 275 -16.34 1.03 -11.15
N ALA A 276 -16.75 1.20 -9.88
CA ALA A 276 -17.30 2.47 -9.40
C ALA A 276 -16.28 3.61 -9.51
N LEU A 277 -14.98 3.31 -9.32
CA LEU A 277 -13.88 4.27 -9.51
C LEU A 277 -13.54 4.45 -11.00
N GLU A 278 -13.58 3.39 -11.82
CA GLU A 278 -13.39 3.52 -13.28
C GLU A 278 -14.49 4.37 -13.92
N GLN A 279 -15.74 4.25 -13.46
CA GLN A 279 -16.84 5.11 -13.89
C GLN A 279 -16.58 6.59 -13.59
N GLN A 280 -15.85 6.88 -12.50
CA GLN A 280 -15.44 8.24 -12.13
C GLN A 280 -14.34 8.82 -13.05
N TYR A 281 -13.45 7.97 -13.57
CA TYR A 281 -12.28 8.41 -14.36
C TYR A 281 -12.35 8.15 -15.87
N GLN A 282 -13.45 7.55 -16.36
CA GLN A 282 -13.77 7.23 -17.77
C GLN A 282 -12.51 7.06 -18.62
N ASN A 283 -11.88 5.88 -18.60
CA ASN A 283 -11.01 5.32 -19.64
C ASN A 283 -10.30 4.06 -19.11
N GLY A 284 -10.93 2.89 -19.27
CA GLY A 284 -10.24 1.61 -19.28
C GLY A 284 -9.45 1.47 -20.58
N GLY A 285 -8.25 2.06 -20.65
CA GLY A 285 -7.32 1.92 -21.79
C GLY A 285 -6.38 0.71 -21.65
N ASP A 286 -5.40 0.62 -22.54
CA ASP A 286 -4.29 -0.35 -22.52
C ASP A 286 -3.53 -0.37 -21.17
N SER A 287 -3.34 -1.57 -20.62
CA SER A 287 -2.66 -1.87 -19.35
C SER A 287 -1.28 -2.51 -19.55
N GLN A 288 -0.95 -2.97 -20.77
CA GLN A 288 0.28 -3.72 -21.05
C GLN A 288 1.55 -2.92 -20.76
N TRP A 289 1.46 -1.58 -20.83
CA TRP A 289 2.57 -0.67 -20.53
C TRP A 289 3.14 -0.85 -19.12
N VAL A 290 2.36 -1.36 -18.15
CA VAL A 290 2.83 -1.57 -16.78
C VAL A 290 3.85 -2.72 -16.70
N ARG A 291 3.70 -3.76 -17.53
CA ARG A 291 4.62 -4.92 -17.57
C ARG A 291 6.05 -4.51 -17.85
N GLU A 292 6.23 -3.44 -18.62
CA GLU A 292 7.56 -2.91 -18.95
C GLU A 292 8.27 -2.31 -17.72
N ILE A 293 7.53 -1.73 -16.77
CA ILE A 293 8.11 -1.23 -15.51
C ILE A 293 8.59 -2.40 -14.66
N PHE A 294 7.79 -3.46 -14.56
CA PHE A 294 8.10 -4.66 -13.77
C PHE A 294 9.28 -5.42 -14.37
N ARG A 295 9.28 -5.65 -15.69
CA ARG A 295 10.40 -6.30 -16.39
C ARG A 295 11.73 -5.58 -16.17
N GLN A 296 11.75 -4.25 -16.23
CA GLN A 296 12.98 -3.47 -16.00
C GLN A 296 13.48 -3.58 -14.55
N LEU A 297 12.59 -3.80 -13.58
CA LEU A 297 12.96 -3.99 -12.18
C LEU A 297 13.50 -5.40 -11.94
N ASP A 298 12.91 -6.42 -12.55
CA ASP A 298 13.40 -7.81 -12.47
C ASP A 298 14.82 -7.93 -13.04
N GLU A 299 15.13 -7.19 -14.11
CA GLU A 299 16.46 -7.11 -14.71
C GLU A 299 17.53 -6.44 -13.84
N VAL A 300 17.13 -5.66 -12.83
CA VAL A 300 18.05 -5.01 -11.87
C VAL A 300 18.25 -5.85 -10.62
N ASN A 301 17.27 -6.68 -10.27
CA ASN A 301 17.30 -7.57 -9.11
C ASN A 301 18.02 -8.91 -9.39
N HIS A 302 18.39 -9.19 -10.64
CA HIS A 302 19.08 -10.40 -11.11
C HIS A 302 20.41 -10.07 -11.78
#